data_AF-A0A2S6IH28-F1
#
_entry.id   AF-A0A2S6IH28-F1
#
_cell.length_a   1.000
_cell.length_b   1.000
_cell.length_c   1.000
_cell.angle_alpha   90.00
_cell.angle_beta   90.00
_cell.angle_gamma   90.00
#
_symmetry.space_group_name_H-M   'P 1'
#
loop_
_entity.id
_entity.type
_entity.pdbx_description
1 polymer ?
#
loop_
_entity_poly.entity_id
_entity_poly.type
_entity_poly.pdbx_seq_one_letter_code
_entity_poly.pdbx_strand_id
1 'polypeptide(L)'
;MLVLELPRALLDSAAPAVERQLARRPDGWSGLAARGRLRRFRGDADGLADLDAAAGEYLRVSAGRNPDLLIPVNLHRLAGSGRGAPLLDRLHAELLAVAERHGHCAARTGVLVDVCFLRGDDAGAEAALRALLAADPWGVQGTRHPWVARLARAMATGDVAACGEAVAWFDALVAREPGSFADAAGPNAYDWLELALVAHAELTGEASPRLFEL
;
A
#
# COMPACT_ATOMS: atom_id res chain seq x y z
N MET A 1 17.15 10.28 -7.65
CA MET A 1 16.66 10.29 -6.25
C MET A 1 15.56 11.33 -6.21
N LEU A 2 14.29 10.92 -6.11
CA LEU A 2 13.15 11.86 -6.10
C LEU A 2 13.17 12.69 -4.82
N VAL A 3 13.15 14.02 -4.95
CA VAL A 3 12.87 14.95 -3.86
C VAL A 3 11.41 15.33 -3.98
N LEU A 4 10.62 14.90 -3.00
CA LEU A 4 9.17 15.04 -3.03
C LEU A 4 8.79 16.34 -2.28
N GLU A 5 8.54 17.44 -2.99
CA GLU A 5 8.32 18.75 -2.34
C GLU A 5 6.89 18.91 -1.83
N LEU A 6 6.75 19.00 -0.51
CA LEU A 6 5.53 19.44 0.17
C LEU A 6 5.68 20.85 0.74
N PRO A 7 4.57 21.58 0.97
CA PRO A 7 4.62 22.85 1.67
C PRO A 7 5.31 22.70 3.03
N ARG A 8 6.44 23.40 3.24
CA ARG A 8 7.23 23.32 4.47
C ARG A 8 6.38 23.53 5.73
N ALA A 9 5.41 24.43 5.67
CA ALA A 9 4.49 24.69 6.79
C ALA A 9 3.69 23.45 7.24
N LEU A 10 3.33 22.55 6.32
CA LEU A 10 2.63 21.30 6.64
C LEU A 10 3.59 20.28 7.28
N LEU A 11 4.82 20.20 6.77
CA LEU A 11 5.87 19.34 7.34
C LEU A 11 6.23 19.78 8.77
N ASP A 12 6.33 21.09 8.98
CA ASP A 12 6.71 21.68 10.25
C ASP A 12 5.58 21.56 11.29
N SER A 13 4.31 21.61 10.88
CA SER A 13 3.18 21.42 11.79
C SER A 13 3.01 19.96 12.22
N ALA A 14 3.35 19.00 11.36
CA ALA A 14 3.25 17.57 11.65
C ALA A 14 4.39 17.03 12.53
N ALA A 15 5.60 17.59 12.38
CA ALA A 15 6.81 17.08 13.06
C ALA A 15 6.66 16.93 14.59
N PRO A 16 6.08 17.90 15.34
CA PRO A 16 5.91 17.74 16.80
C PRO A 16 5.06 16.55 17.21
N ALA A 17 4.07 16.16 16.40
CA ALA A 17 3.23 15.00 16.69
C ALA A 17 4.01 13.69 16.52
N VAL A 18 4.80 13.59 15.46
CA VAL A 18 5.68 12.43 15.19
C VAL A 18 6.74 12.30 16.27
N GLU A 19 7.39 13.40 16.67
CA GLU A 19 8.37 13.37 17.76
C GLU A 19 7.76 12.94 19.09
N ARG A 20 6.53 13.39 19.41
CA ARG A 20 5.81 12.91 20.61
C ARG A 20 5.49 11.42 20.54
N GLN A 21 5.14 10.90 19.37
CA GLN A 21 4.88 9.47 19.17
C GLN A 21 6.14 8.65 19.37
N LEU A 22 7.25 9.06 18.76
CA LEU A 22 8.56 8.40 18.91
C LEU A 22 9.12 8.51 20.33
N ALA A 23 8.92 9.62 21.03
CA ALA A 23 9.30 9.74 22.43
C ALA A 23 8.59 8.71 23.33
N ARG A 24 7.35 8.33 22.99
CA ARG A 24 6.59 7.30 23.72
C ARG A 24 6.96 5.88 23.30
N ARG A 25 7.26 5.68 22.02
CA ARG A 25 7.62 4.38 21.43
C ARG A 25 8.72 4.59 20.37
N PRO A 26 9.99 4.62 20.78
CA PRO A 26 11.11 4.94 19.89
C PRO A 26 11.21 3.99 18.69
N ASP A 27 10.90 2.72 18.94
CA ASP A 27 10.94 1.65 17.94
C ASP A 27 9.57 1.35 17.36
N GLY A 28 8.56 2.20 17.55
CA GLY A 28 7.22 1.96 17.02
C GLY A 28 7.18 2.13 15.50
N TRP A 29 6.82 1.08 14.75
CA TRP A 29 6.81 1.10 13.27
C TRP A 29 6.06 2.30 12.70
N SER A 30 4.92 2.68 13.29
CA SER A 30 4.11 3.80 12.80
C SER A 30 4.78 5.16 13.01
N GLY A 31 5.54 5.32 14.11
CA GLY A 31 6.33 6.53 14.36
C GLY A 31 7.52 6.63 13.40
N LEU A 32 8.21 5.50 13.17
CA LEU A 32 9.30 5.41 12.22
C LEU A 32 8.82 5.70 10.79
N ALA A 33 7.68 5.13 10.38
CA ALA A 33 7.09 5.38 9.07
C ALA A 33 6.73 6.86 8.89
N ALA A 34 6.13 7.51 9.90
CA ALA A 34 5.77 8.92 9.84
C ALA A 34 7.00 9.84 9.78
N ARG A 35 8.06 9.55 10.56
CA ARG A 35 9.32 10.29 10.50
C ARG A 35 10.01 10.11 9.16
N GLY A 36 10.07 8.88 8.66
CA GLY A 36 10.69 8.55 7.39
C GLY A 36 10.03 9.25 6.21
N ARG A 37 8.69 9.28 6.20
CA ARG A 37 7.89 10.12 5.30
C ARG A 37 8.29 11.59 5.42
N LEU A 38 8.15 12.21 6.60
CA LEU A 38 8.47 13.63 6.81
C LEU A 38 9.86 14.01 6.29
N ARG A 39 10.87 13.20 6.61
CA ARG A 39 12.25 13.41 6.14
C ARG A 39 12.35 13.31 4.63
N ARG A 40 11.78 12.26 4.03
CA ARG A 40 11.80 12.08 2.58
C ARG A 40 11.16 13.25 1.84
N PHE A 41 10.05 13.77 2.37
CA PHE A 41 9.36 14.92 1.80
C PHE A 41 10.05 16.28 2.06
N ARG A 42 11.05 16.30 2.95
CA ARG A 42 12.00 17.41 3.08
C ARG A 42 13.24 17.23 2.19
N GLY A 43 13.31 16.15 1.42
CA GLY A 43 14.51 15.79 0.64
C GLY A 43 15.64 15.19 1.49
N ASP A 44 15.36 14.80 2.73
CA ASP A 44 16.33 14.17 3.63
C ASP A 44 16.46 12.67 3.33
N ALA A 45 17.68 12.26 2.96
CA ALA A 45 18.01 10.88 2.61
C ALA A 45 17.88 9.92 3.80
N ASP A 46 18.00 10.38 5.04
CA ASP A 46 17.83 9.56 6.24
C ASP A 46 16.39 9.05 6.39
N GLY A 47 15.43 9.69 5.73
CA GLY A 47 14.05 9.21 5.65
C GLY A 47 13.93 7.80 5.06
N LEU A 48 14.89 7.40 4.22
CA LEU A 48 14.97 6.05 3.68
C LEU A 48 15.22 4.98 4.73
N ALA A 49 16.17 5.24 5.62
CA ALA A 49 16.52 4.32 6.70
C ALA A 49 15.36 4.16 7.69
N ASP A 50 14.63 5.24 7.97
CA ASP A 50 13.44 5.21 8.82
C ASP A 50 12.31 4.39 8.21
N LEU A 51 12.08 4.50 6.90
CA LEU A 51 11.06 3.70 6.19
C LEU A 51 11.44 2.21 6.14
N ASP A 52 12.71 1.87 5.90
CA ASP A 52 13.19 0.48 5.93
C ASP A 52 13.08 -0.11 7.35
N ALA A 53 13.46 0.66 8.37
CA ALA A 53 13.31 0.26 9.78
C ALA A 53 11.84 0.08 10.16
N ALA A 54 10.95 0.96 9.71
CA ALA A 54 9.51 0.84 9.93
C ALA A 54 8.94 -0.44 9.31
N ALA A 55 9.33 -0.78 8.08
CA ALA A 55 8.90 -2.00 7.41
C ALA A 55 9.40 -3.25 8.14
N GLY A 56 10.68 -3.26 8.55
CA GLY A 56 11.26 -4.35 9.34
C GLY A 56 10.55 -4.53 10.69
N GLU A 57 10.27 -3.44 11.38
CA GLU A 57 9.55 -3.46 12.65
C GLU A 57 8.10 -3.94 12.47
N TYR A 58 7.38 -3.47 11.44
CA TYR A 58 6.03 -3.94 11.13
C TYR A 58 6.02 -5.47 10.95
N LEU A 59 6.95 -6.00 10.15
CA LEU A 59 7.08 -7.45 9.93
C LEU A 59 7.38 -8.19 11.24
N ARG A 60 8.22 -7.62 12.10
CA ARG A 60 8.58 -8.18 13.40
C ARG A 60 7.38 -8.24 14.36
N VAL A 61 6.64 -7.15 14.52
CA VAL A 61 5.50 -7.09 15.47
C VAL A 61 4.29 -7.87 14.97
N SER A 62 4.14 -8.00 13.66
CA SER A 62 3.05 -8.75 13.03
C SER A 62 3.40 -10.22 12.79
N ALA A 63 4.62 -10.65 13.14
CA ALA A 63 5.05 -12.04 13.03
C ALA A 63 4.08 -12.97 13.79
N GLY A 64 3.56 -13.97 13.08
CA GLY A 64 2.59 -14.93 13.62
C GLY A 64 1.13 -14.44 13.68
N ARG A 65 0.82 -13.23 13.21
CA ARG A 65 -0.54 -12.66 13.20
C ARG A 65 -1.17 -12.52 11.81
N ASN A 66 -0.57 -13.14 10.79
CA ASN A 66 -0.92 -12.95 9.37
C ASN A 66 -0.84 -11.45 8.98
N PRO A 67 0.38 -10.88 8.90
CA PRO A 67 0.57 -9.46 8.59
C PRO A 67 -0.11 -9.07 7.29
N ASP A 68 -0.70 -7.88 7.25
CA ASP A 68 -0.96 -7.23 5.97
C ASP A 68 0.39 -6.84 5.35
N LEU A 69 0.84 -7.60 4.36
CA LEU A 69 2.13 -7.38 3.72
C LEU A 69 2.10 -6.19 2.75
N LEU A 70 0.96 -5.56 2.46
CA LEU A 70 0.92 -4.36 1.63
C LEU A 70 1.54 -3.15 2.32
N ILE A 71 1.38 -3.01 3.63
CA ILE A 71 2.02 -1.94 4.41
C ILE A 71 3.56 -1.96 4.24
N PRO A 72 4.27 -3.07 4.54
CA PRO A 72 5.72 -3.11 4.36
C PRO A 72 6.13 -3.04 2.87
N VAL A 73 5.30 -3.52 1.92
CA VAL A 73 5.56 -3.30 0.49
C VAL A 73 5.57 -1.81 0.15
N ASN A 74 4.57 -1.04 0.60
CA ASN A 74 4.47 0.41 0.37
C ASN A 74 5.66 1.15 1.00
N LEU A 75 6.02 0.81 2.24
CA LEU A 75 7.17 1.40 2.92
C LEU A 75 8.48 1.12 2.19
N HIS A 76 8.70 -0.10 1.69
CA HIS A 76 9.91 -0.43 0.94
C HIS A 76 9.97 0.22 -0.45
N ARG A 77 8.81 0.45 -1.11
CA ARG A 77 8.72 1.23 -2.35
C ARG A 77 9.05 2.70 -2.11
N LEU A 78 8.43 3.31 -1.10
CA LEU A 78 8.78 4.65 -0.65
C LEU A 78 10.25 4.74 -0.29
N ALA A 79 10.84 3.70 0.31
CA ALA A 79 12.26 3.66 0.62
C ALA A 79 13.16 3.44 -0.64
N GLY A 80 12.60 3.13 -1.80
CA GLY A 80 13.36 2.76 -3.00
C GLY A 80 14.28 1.55 -2.79
N SER A 81 13.98 0.69 -1.82
CA SER A 81 14.88 -0.35 -1.33
C SER A 81 14.91 -1.62 -2.20
N GLY A 82 14.03 -1.74 -3.19
CA GLY A 82 13.84 -2.95 -3.99
C GLY A 82 13.23 -4.14 -3.23
N ARG A 83 13.09 -4.06 -1.90
CA ARG A 83 12.58 -5.14 -1.04
C ARG A 83 11.06 -5.33 -1.11
N GLY A 84 10.34 -4.40 -1.73
CA GLY A 84 8.89 -4.51 -1.93
C GLY A 84 8.49 -5.70 -2.81
N ALA A 85 9.20 -5.95 -3.91
CA ALA A 85 8.86 -7.04 -4.83
C ALA A 85 8.97 -8.44 -4.16
N PRO A 86 10.07 -8.78 -3.46
CA PRO A 86 10.15 -10.04 -2.71
C PRO A 86 9.05 -10.23 -1.66
N LEU A 87 8.58 -9.14 -1.02
CA LEU A 87 7.48 -9.23 -0.06
C LEU A 87 6.14 -9.46 -0.73
N LEU A 88 5.91 -8.84 -1.88
CA LEU A 88 4.73 -9.10 -2.71
C LEU A 88 4.72 -10.55 -3.22
N ASP A 89 5.90 -11.08 -3.57
CA ASP A 89 6.06 -12.47 -3.97
C ASP A 89 5.71 -13.43 -2.83
N ARG A 90 6.17 -13.11 -1.62
CA ARG A 90 5.86 -13.86 -0.42
C ARG A 90 4.37 -13.82 -0.08
N LEU A 91 3.74 -12.64 -0.14
CA LEU A 91 2.30 -12.47 0.09
C LEU A 91 1.48 -13.34 -0.86
N HIS A 92 1.83 -13.33 -2.14
CA HIS A 92 1.20 -14.19 -3.15
C HIS A 92 1.29 -15.67 -2.78
N ALA A 93 2.49 -16.16 -2.43
CA ALA A 93 2.71 -17.56 -2.06
C ALA A 93 1.92 -17.95 -0.79
N GLU A 94 1.87 -17.07 0.21
CA GLU A 94 1.10 -17.30 1.43
C GLU A 94 -0.41 -17.35 1.15
N LEU A 95 -0.94 -16.45 0.30
CA LEU A 95 -2.35 -16.44 -0.09
C LEU A 95 -2.75 -17.69 -0.89
N LEU A 96 -1.91 -18.13 -1.83
CA LEU A 96 -2.11 -19.39 -2.55
C LEU A 96 -2.13 -20.59 -1.61
N ALA A 97 -1.15 -20.71 -0.71
CA ALA A 97 -1.09 -21.82 0.24
C ALA A 97 -2.28 -21.83 1.23
N VAL A 98 -2.85 -20.66 1.54
CA VAL A 98 -4.09 -20.58 2.33
C VAL A 98 -5.30 -21.03 1.52
N ALA A 99 -5.41 -20.61 0.26
CA ALA A 99 -6.48 -21.03 -0.64
C ALA A 99 -6.47 -22.54 -0.90
N GLU A 100 -5.29 -23.14 -1.07
CA GLU A 100 -5.13 -24.59 -1.25
C GLU A 100 -5.53 -25.39 0.01
N ARG A 101 -5.17 -24.91 1.21
CA ARG A 101 -5.43 -25.63 2.46
C ARG A 101 -6.87 -25.49 2.96
N HIS A 102 -7.49 -24.34 2.73
CA HIS A 102 -8.77 -23.99 3.34
C HIS A 102 -9.88 -23.69 2.33
N GLY A 103 -9.59 -23.81 1.04
CA GLY A 103 -10.46 -23.35 -0.03
C GLY A 103 -10.44 -21.83 -0.20
N HIS A 104 -11.05 -21.37 -1.29
CA HIS A 104 -11.22 -19.95 -1.56
C HIS A 104 -12.30 -19.35 -0.64
N CYS A 105 -11.94 -18.32 0.13
CA CYS A 105 -12.90 -17.41 0.74
C CYS A 105 -12.82 -16.04 0.08
N ALA A 106 -13.95 -15.33 0.00
CA ALA A 106 -14.06 -14.08 -0.76
C ALA A 106 -13.02 -13.04 -0.33
N ALA A 107 -12.88 -12.79 0.97
CA ALA A 107 -11.93 -11.80 1.50
C ALA A 107 -10.48 -12.05 1.04
N ARG A 108 -9.94 -13.25 1.25
CA ARG A 108 -8.54 -13.56 0.90
C ARG A 108 -8.33 -13.71 -0.60
N THR A 109 -9.33 -14.23 -1.31
CA THR A 109 -9.25 -14.36 -2.77
C THR A 109 -9.27 -13.00 -3.44
N GLY A 110 -10.00 -12.02 -2.91
CA GLY A 110 -9.93 -10.62 -3.35
C GLY A 110 -8.52 -10.04 -3.22
N VAL A 111 -7.83 -10.28 -2.10
CA VAL A 111 -6.43 -9.84 -1.95
C VAL A 111 -5.51 -10.54 -2.94
N LEU A 112 -5.71 -11.84 -3.21
CA LEU A 112 -4.92 -12.59 -4.18
C LEU A 112 -5.06 -11.99 -5.59
N VAL A 113 -6.29 -11.61 -6.01
CA VAL A 113 -6.52 -10.91 -7.29
C VAL A 113 -5.66 -9.66 -7.38
N ASP A 114 -5.72 -8.82 -6.34
CA ASP A 114 -5.01 -7.55 -6.31
C ASP A 114 -3.48 -7.74 -6.37
N VAL A 115 -2.96 -8.73 -5.62
CA VAL A 115 -1.54 -9.08 -5.60
C VAL A 115 -1.06 -9.60 -6.95
N CYS A 116 -1.84 -10.44 -7.63
CA CYS A 116 -1.51 -10.92 -8.98
C CYS A 116 -1.38 -9.76 -9.96
N PHE A 117 -2.30 -8.78 -9.93
CA PHE A 117 -2.18 -7.58 -10.76
C PHE A 117 -0.90 -6.80 -10.46
N LEU A 118 -0.59 -6.53 -9.19
CA LEU A 118 0.63 -5.80 -8.81
C LEU A 118 1.91 -6.53 -9.22
N ARG A 119 1.87 -7.87 -9.33
CA ARG A 119 2.98 -8.70 -9.85
C ARG A 119 3.06 -8.74 -11.37
N GLY A 120 2.05 -8.24 -12.09
CA GLY A 120 1.91 -8.42 -13.53
C GLY A 120 1.54 -9.86 -13.93
N ASP A 121 1.01 -10.66 -13.01
CA ASP A 121 0.52 -12.01 -13.27
C ASP A 121 -0.96 -11.96 -13.68
N ASP A 122 -1.21 -11.56 -14.94
CA ASP A 122 -2.57 -11.44 -15.48
C ASP A 122 -3.33 -12.79 -15.46
N ALA A 123 -2.63 -13.91 -15.70
CA ALA A 123 -3.23 -15.25 -15.69
C ALA A 123 -3.62 -15.67 -14.26
N GLY A 124 -2.75 -15.43 -13.29
CA GLY A 124 -3.05 -15.65 -11.87
C GLY A 124 -4.19 -14.76 -11.38
N ALA A 125 -4.23 -13.49 -11.81
CA ALA A 125 -5.30 -12.57 -11.46
C ALA A 125 -6.64 -13.03 -12.02
N GLU A 126 -6.68 -13.49 -13.28
CA GLU A 126 -7.89 -14.03 -13.89
C GLU A 126 -8.38 -15.29 -13.17
N ALA A 127 -7.48 -16.22 -12.85
CA ALA A 127 -7.82 -17.44 -12.11
C ALA A 127 -8.39 -17.11 -10.71
N ALA A 128 -7.74 -16.20 -9.99
CA ALA A 128 -8.21 -15.75 -8.68
C ALA A 128 -9.56 -15.02 -8.77
N LEU A 129 -9.80 -14.23 -9.82
CA LEU A 129 -11.06 -13.52 -10.02
C LEU A 129 -12.21 -14.47 -10.29
N ARG A 130 -11.99 -15.52 -11.09
CA ARG A 130 -12.98 -16.60 -11.30
C ARG A 130 -13.30 -17.31 -9.99
N ALA A 131 -12.29 -17.59 -9.17
CA ALA A 131 -12.49 -18.21 -7.86
C ALA A 131 -13.24 -17.29 -6.88
N LEU A 132 -12.96 -16.00 -6.90
CA LEU A 132 -13.69 -14.99 -6.12
C LEU A 132 -15.17 -14.97 -6.52
N LEU A 133 -15.46 -14.87 -7.82
CA LEU A 133 -16.81 -14.90 -8.37
C LEU A 133 -17.57 -16.19 -8.03
N ALA A 134 -16.89 -17.32 -7.99
CA ALA A 134 -17.48 -18.59 -7.59
C ALA A 134 -17.82 -18.62 -6.09
N ALA A 135 -17.00 -17.99 -5.24
CA ALA A 135 -17.22 -17.90 -3.80
C ALA A 135 -18.23 -16.81 -3.41
N ASP A 136 -18.30 -15.72 -4.16
CA ASP A 136 -19.20 -14.59 -3.98
C ASP A 136 -19.54 -13.94 -5.33
N PRO A 137 -20.65 -14.34 -5.98
CA PRO A 137 -21.05 -13.82 -7.29
C PRO A 137 -21.32 -12.31 -7.32
N TRP A 138 -21.58 -11.68 -6.16
CA TRP A 138 -21.83 -10.25 -6.04
C TRP A 138 -20.58 -9.48 -5.60
N GLY A 139 -19.58 -10.19 -5.07
CA GLY A 139 -18.36 -9.65 -4.45
C GLY A 139 -17.38 -8.95 -5.38
N VAL A 140 -17.73 -8.71 -6.65
CA VAL A 140 -16.91 -7.95 -7.63
C VAL A 140 -17.60 -6.71 -8.18
N GLN A 141 -18.90 -6.51 -7.97
CA GLN A 141 -19.58 -5.30 -8.45
C GLN A 141 -19.14 -4.06 -7.67
N GLY A 142 -18.71 -3.01 -8.37
CA GLY A 142 -18.24 -1.78 -7.75
C GLY A 142 -16.92 -1.92 -6.96
N THR A 143 -16.19 -3.02 -7.16
CA THR A 143 -14.96 -3.30 -6.41
C THR A 143 -13.75 -2.53 -6.93
N ARG A 144 -12.69 -2.55 -6.11
CA ARG A 144 -11.38 -1.98 -6.41
C ARG A 144 -10.59 -2.71 -7.50
N HIS A 145 -10.88 -3.98 -7.82
CA HIS A 145 -10.02 -4.81 -8.67
C HIS A 145 -9.71 -4.20 -10.05
N PRO A 146 -10.68 -3.61 -10.79
CA PRO A 146 -10.37 -2.94 -12.07
C PRO A 146 -9.41 -1.76 -11.90
N TRP A 147 -9.48 -1.07 -10.77
CA TRP A 147 -8.62 0.07 -10.45
C TRP A 147 -7.23 -0.37 -9.99
N VAL A 148 -7.11 -1.48 -9.27
CA VAL A 148 -5.82 -2.11 -8.98
C VAL A 148 -5.15 -2.60 -10.28
N ALA A 149 -5.90 -3.23 -11.18
CA ALA A 149 -5.38 -3.62 -12.49
C ALA A 149 -4.93 -2.42 -13.33
N ARG A 150 -5.72 -1.33 -13.33
CA ARG A 150 -5.35 -0.08 -13.99
C ARG A 150 -4.08 0.52 -13.40
N LEU A 151 -3.98 0.59 -12.07
CA LEU A 151 -2.79 1.06 -11.36
C LEU A 151 -1.57 0.21 -11.72
N ALA A 152 -1.69 -1.11 -11.69
CA ALA A 152 -0.59 -2.02 -12.04
C ALA A 152 -0.07 -1.80 -13.46
N ARG A 153 -0.98 -1.67 -14.43
CA ARG A 153 -0.62 -1.35 -15.82
C ARG A 153 0.03 0.02 -15.96
N ALA A 154 -0.48 1.02 -15.24
CA ALA A 154 0.09 2.35 -15.22
C ALA A 154 1.54 2.33 -14.70
N MET A 155 1.80 1.61 -13.60
CA MET A 155 3.17 1.42 -13.09
C MET A 155 4.08 0.73 -14.10
N ALA A 156 3.59 -0.31 -14.78
CA ALA A 156 4.39 -1.08 -15.74
C ALA A 156 4.70 -0.31 -17.03
N THR A 157 3.80 0.59 -17.45
CA THR A 157 3.90 1.32 -18.73
C THR A 157 4.38 2.76 -18.58
N GLY A 158 4.45 3.27 -17.34
CA GLY A 158 4.75 4.68 -17.08
C GLY A 158 3.58 5.62 -17.40
N ASP A 159 2.35 5.12 -17.47
CA ASP A 159 1.16 5.92 -17.80
C ASP A 159 0.69 6.75 -16.60
N VAL A 160 1.20 7.99 -16.52
CA VAL A 160 0.85 8.96 -15.48
C VAL A 160 -0.66 9.24 -15.43
N ALA A 161 -1.33 9.34 -16.59
CA ALA A 161 -2.75 9.68 -16.64
C ALA A 161 -3.60 8.54 -16.07
N ALA A 162 -3.32 7.30 -16.45
CA ALA A 162 -3.99 6.13 -15.90
C ALA A 162 -3.74 5.96 -14.39
N CYS A 163 -2.52 6.27 -13.93
CA CYS A 163 -2.21 6.29 -12.50
C CYS A 163 -3.02 7.36 -11.76
N GLY A 164 -3.14 8.56 -12.31
CA GLY A 164 -3.92 9.66 -11.75
C GLY A 164 -5.41 9.35 -11.65
N GLU A 165 -5.98 8.65 -12.64
CA GLU A 165 -7.37 8.18 -12.57
C GLU A 165 -7.57 7.15 -11.44
N ALA A 166 -6.62 6.23 -11.25
CA ALA A 166 -6.67 5.27 -10.15
C ALA A 166 -6.59 5.97 -8.78
N VAL A 167 -5.69 6.96 -8.64
CA VAL A 167 -5.62 7.81 -7.44
C VAL A 167 -6.97 8.47 -7.17
N ALA A 168 -7.57 9.13 -8.17
CA ALA A 168 -8.84 9.82 -8.00
C ALA A 168 -9.97 8.87 -7.56
N TRP A 169 -10.00 7.65 -8.10
CA TRP A 169 -10.99 6.67 -7.69
C TRP A 169 -10.79 6.17 -6.26
N PHE A 170 -9.55 5.86 -5.86
CA PHE A 170 -9.26 5.44 -4.48
C PHE A 170 -9.52 6.55 -3.47
N ASP A 171 -9.24 7.80 -3.81
CA ASP A 171 -9.54 8.94 -2.93
C ASP A 171 -11.06 9.14 -2.76
N ALA A 172 -11.82 9.01 -3.85
CA ALA A 172 -13.27 9.01 -3.79
C ALA A 172 -13.83 7.80 -3.01
N LEU A 173 -13.16 6.64 -3.04
CA LEU A 173 -13.52 5.49 -2.20
C LEU A 173 -13.32 5.80 -0.72
N VAL A 174 -12.13 6.28 -0.34
CA VAL A 174 -11.80 6.69 1.04
C VAL A 174 -12.81 7.73 1.57
N ALA A 175 -13.17 8.72 0.75
CA ALA A 175 -14.14 9.74 1.14
C ALA A 175 -15.56 9.18 1.40
N ARG A 176 -15.96 8.11 0.70
CA ARG A 176 -17.26 7.45 0.88
C ARG A 176 -17.30 6.48 2.05
N GLU A 177 -16.15 5.93 2.43
CA GLU A 177 -16.04 4.88 3.46
C GLU A 177 -15.06 5.24 4.59
N PRO A 178 -15.25 6.36 5.32
CA PRO A 178 -14.28 6.87 6.30
C PRO A 178 -14.12 6.00 7.57
N GLY A 179 -14.76 4.84 7.64
CA GLY A 179 -14.80 3.96 8.82
C GLY A 179 -14.35 2.51 8.60
N SER A 180 -13.94 2.13 7.39
CA SER A 180 -13.57 0.73 7.05
C SER A 180 -12.16 0.35 7.56
N PHE A 181 -11.85 0.67 8.81
CA PHE A 181 -10.53 0.45 9.43
C PHE A 181 -10.34 -0.96 10.00
N ALA A 182 -11.40 -1.75 10.21
CA ALA A 182 -11.34 -2.88 11.14
C ALA A 182 -11.88 -4.24 10.66
N ASP A 183 -12.84 -4.30 9.73
CA ASP A 183 -13.63 -5.54 9.55
C ASP A 183 -13.37 -6.35 8.27
N ALA A 184 -12.60 -5.82 7.32
CA ALA A 184 -12.16 -6.62 6.18
C ALA A 184 -10.82 -7.26 6.55
N ALA A 185 -10.74 -8.59 6.54
CA ALA A 185 -9.49 -9.35 6.74
C ALA A 185 -8.48 -9.18 5.58
N GLY A 186 -8.33 -7.97 5.05
CA GLY A 186 -7.50 -7.57 3.92
C GLY A 186 -7.25 -6.04 3.92
N PRO A 187 -6.49 -5.53 2.94
CA PRO A 187 -6.10 -4.13 2.85
C PRO A 187 -7.33 -3.22 2.75
N ASN A 188 -7.31 -2.15 3.53
CA ASN A 188 -8.38 -1.15 3.57
C ASN A 188 -8.23 -0.16 2.39
N ALA A 189 -9.21 0.73 2.22
CA ALA A 189 -9.19 1.71 1.12
C ALA A 189 -8.00 2.69 1.20
N TYR A 190 -7.50 2.99 2.40
CA TYR A 190 -6.34 3.86 2.60
C TYR A 190 -5.05 3.21 2.13
N ASP A 191 -4.87 1.90 2.35
CA ASP A 191 -3.67 1.17 1.90
C ASP A 191 -3.54 1.21 0.36
N TRP A 192 -4.68 1.12 -0.34
CA TRP A 192 -4.73 1.25 -1.80
C TRP A 192 -4.51 2.68 -2.29
N LEU A 193 -5.11 3.66 -1.62
CA LEU A 193 -4.88 5.05 -1.94
C LEU A 193 -3.42 5.43 -1.73
N GLU A 194 -2.81 4.99 -0.63
CA GLU A 194 -1.40 5.18 -0.35
C GLU A 194 -0.54 4.59 -1.47
N LEU A 195 -0.76 3.32 -1.83
CA LEU A 195 -0.01 2.68 -2.92
C LEU A 195 -0.16 3.44 -4.24
N ALA A 196 -1.38 3.88 -4.59
CA ALA A 196 -1.64 4.63 -5.81
C ALA A 196 -0.92 5.98 -5.81
N LEU A 197 -0.91 6.69 -4.69
CA LEU A 197 -0.22 7.97 -4.54
C LEU A 197 1.30 7.81 -4.58
N VAL A 198 1.85 6.73 -3.99
CA VAL A 198 3.27 6.39 -4.06
C VAL A 198 3.67 6.10 -5.51
N ALA A 199 2.90 5.26 -6.20
CA ALA A 199 3.12 4.96 -7.61
C ALA A 199 3.05 6.23 -8.48
N HIS A 200 2.05 7.08 -8.25
CA HIS A 200 1.94 8.35 -8.97
C HIS A 200 3.17 9.24 -8.72
N ALA A 201 3.62 9.36 -7.47
CA ALA A 201 4.81 10.13 -7.15
C ALA A 201 6.08 9.58 -7.82
N GLU A 202 6.25 8.27 -7.88
CA GLU A 202 7.34 7.62 -8.60
C GLU A 202 7.31 7.94 -10.11
N LEU A 203 6.12 8.01 -10.71
CA LEU A 203 5.95 8.31 -12.13
C LEU A 203 6.13 9.79 -12.47
N THR A 204 5.66 10.71 -11.61
CA THR A 204 5.68 12.15 -11.90
C THR A 204 6.91 12.88 -11.37
N GLY A 205 7.58 12.34 -10.36
CA GLY A 205 8.57 13.11 -9.61
C GLY A 205 7.98 13.90 -8.43
N GLU A 206 6.66 13.93 -8.27
CA GLU A 206 5.95 14.84 -7.36
C GLU A 206 5.08 14.08 -6.35
N ALA A 207 5.28 14.33 -5.05
CA ALA A 207 4.40 13.76 -4.04
C ALA A 207 3.11 14.56 -3.93
N SER A 208 2.00 13.84 -3.88
CA SER A 208 0.73 14.43 -3.48
C SER A 208 0.74 14.80 -1.99
N PRO A 209 0.29 16.00 -1.61
CA PRO A 209 0.02 16.35 -0.21
C PRO A 209 -0.89 15.34 0.49
N ARG A 210 -1.77 14.67 -0.27
CA ARG A 210 -2.69 13.65 0.23
C ARG A 210 -1.99 12.49 0.95
N LEU A 211 -0.75 12.14 0.59
CA LEU A 211 0.04 11.09 1.26
C LEU A 211 0.28 11.35 2.76
N PHE A 212 0.12 12.59 3.21
CA PHE A 212 0.29 13.00 4.61
C PHE A 212 -1.01 13.01 5.39
N GLU A 213 -2.12 13.04 4.68
CA GLU A 213 -3.45 13.08 5.27
C GLU A 213 -3.99 11.67 5.57
N LEU A 214 -3.30 10.63 5.06
CA LEU A 214 -3.53 9.21 5.36
C LEU A 214 -2.82 8.81 6.66
#